data_AF-A0A1J3H6E0-F1
#
_entry.id   AF-A0A1J3H6E0-F1
#
_cell.length_a   1.000
_cell.length_b   1.000
_cell.length_c   1.000
_cell.angle_alpha   90.00
_cell.angle_beta   90.00
_cell.angle_gamma   90.00
#
_symmetry.space_group_name_H-M   'P 1'
#
loop_
_entity.id
_entity.type
_entity.pdbx_description
1 polymer ?
#
loop_
_entity_poly.entity_id
_entity_poly.type
_entity_poly.pdbx_seq_one_letter_code
_entity_poly.pdbx_strand_id
1 'polypeptide(L)'
;WFHENQRGFVSKSHDEPIGVVEQQMGSSDLDDAGEPHVAFELVLPYLEMRDVLAVEGVCRSLRDSVRKEPFFWSTIDLNDSPLKYRVTNDSLLKLTHRAQGHLQCLNLGGCVGITDNGLMQVLASNPRLTKLSVSGCHRLSTAGMLSILRDLKSSNLLGIKYLITGGALYFTKEQFEELNSLLGADANAVPKSRKQRFYTSCRSELSLEDDRVTDLEICPWCEKPSLVFDCAAETCPLKDNPCSKSSCRACVVCIERCHDCGSCLNDCEYKPFCFAFSCVVCYKKTCNQLQELL
;
A
#
# COMPACT_ATOMS: atom_id res chain seq x y z
N TRP A 1 10.14 18.15 -12.15
CA TRP A 1 9.90 17.04 -13.10
C TRP A 1 8.43 16.59 -13.32
N PHE A 2 7.42 17.26 -12.76
CA PHE A 2 6.03 17.20 -13.28
C PHE A 2 5.35 18.58 -13.28
N HIS A 3 6.13 19.67 -13.15
CA HIS A 3 5.63 21.05 -13.13
C HIS A 3 6.51 22.04 -13.92
N GLU A 4 7.55 21.59 -14.62
CA GLU A 4 8.52 22.50 -15.27
C GLU A 4 8.29 22.75 -16.77
N ASN A 5 7.32 22.10 -17.41
CA ASN A 5 7.06 22.30 -18.85
C ASN A 5 5.76 23.06 -19.16
N GLN A 6 5.31 23.97 -18.29
CA GLN A 6 4.09 24.79 -18.55
C GLN A 6 4.29 26.31 -18.46
N ARG A 7 5.51 26.83 -18.56
CA ARG A 7 5.71 28.28 -18.69
C ARG A 7 6.20 28.64 -20.09
N GLY A 8 5.28 29.19 -20.87
CA GLY A 8 5.57 29.92 -22.08
C GLY A 8 4.45 29.76 -23.09
N PHE A 9 3.37 30.54 -22.95
CA PHE A 9 2.76 31.23 -24.09
C PHE A 9 1.76 32.25 -23.52
N VAL A 10 2.16 33.52 -23.59
CA VAL A 10 1.35 34.70 -23.32
C VAL A 10 0.29 34.80 -24.40
N SER A 11 -0.98 34.88 -24.00
CA SER A 11 -2.09 35.21 -24.90
C SER A 11 -2.13 36.72 -25.15
N LYS A 12 -2.05 37.13 -26.41
CA LYS A 12 -2.66 38.37 -26.91
C LYS A 12 -3.82 37.98 -27.82
N SER A 13 -4.96 38.59 -27.53
CA SER A 13 -6.21 38.56 -28.28
C SER A 13 -6.07 39.12 -29.70
N HIS A 14 -6.77 38.55 -30.68
CA HIS A 14 -7.74 39.25 -31.55
C HIS A 14 -8.41 38.29 -32.56
N ASP A 15 -9.74 38.33 -32.52
CA ASP A 15 -10.82 38.19 -33.50
C ASP A 15 -10.65 37.55 -34.92
N GLU A 16 -11.63 36.66 -35.18
CA GLU A 16 -12.38 36.38 -36.44
C GLU A 16 -11.87 35.39 -37.53
N PRO A 17 -12.81 34.75 -38.28
CA PRO A 17 -12.71 33.36 -38.72
C PRO A 17 -12.55 33.20 -40.25
N ILE A 18 -12.56 31.92 -40.71
CA ILE A 18 -12.91 31.39 -42.06
C ILE A 18 -11.78 30.56 -42.70
N GLY A 19 -12.14 29.38 -43.21
CA GLY A 19 -11.57 28.87 -44.46
C GLY A 19 -11.01 27.45 -44.43
N VAL A 20 -11.81 26.50 -44.91
CA VAL A 20 -11.37 25.17 -45.34
C VAL A 20 -10.35 25.31 -46.47
N VAL A 21 -9.15 24.75 -46.31
CA VAL A 21 -8.29 24.34 -47.42
C VAL A 21 -7.61 23.03 -47.04
N GLU A 22 -8.07 21.94 -47.67
CA GLU A 22 -7.29 20.71 -47.80
C GLU A 22 -6.03 21.02 -48.60
N GLN A 23 -4.88 20.91 -47.97
CA GLN A 23 -3.60 20.78 -48.67
C GLN A 23 -2.91 19.52 -48.16
N GLN A 24 -2.98 18.48 -48.98
CA GLN A 24 -2.02 17.39 -48.99
C GLN A 24 -0.63 17.99 -49.24
N MET A 25 0.21 17.96 -48.23
CA MET A 25 1.66 18.13 -48.40
C MET A 25 2.31 16.96 -47.69
N GLY A 26 2.78 15.99 -48.48
CA GLY A 26 3.64 14.94 -47.98
C GLY A 26 4.90 15.55 -47.37
N SER A 27 5.16 15.20 -46.11
CA SER A 27 6.50 15.19 -45.55
C SER A 27 6.69 13.81 -44.95
N SER A 28 7.52 13.04 -45.65
CA SER A 28 8.09 11.80 -45.19
C SER A 28 8.97 12.06 -43.97
N ASP A 29 9.14 10.98 -43.20
CA ASP A 29 10.20 10.79 -42.21
C ASP A 29 9.97 11.46 -40.87
N LEU A 30 9.27 10.73 -39.97
CA LEU A 30 9.66 10.49 -38.57
C LEU A 30 8.63 9.55 -37.88
N ASP A 31 8.29 8.41 -38.50
CA ASP A 31 7.46 7.37 -37.86
C ASP A 31 8.04 5.95 -38.03
N ASP A 32 9.38 5.84 -38.14
CA ASP A 32 10.07 4.56 -37.91
C ASP A 32 10.46 4.44 -36.43
N ALA A 33 9.46 4.52 -35.54
CA ALA A 33 9.63 3.92 -34.23
C ALA A 33 9.33 2.43 -34.39
N GLY A 34 10.30 1.69 -34.95
CA GLY A 34 10.20 0.25 -35.15
C GLY A 34 9.60 -0.46 -33.94
N GLU A 35 8.79 -1.48 -34.18
CA GLU A 35 8.20 -2.26 -33.10
C GLU A 35 9.30 -2.75 -32.16
N PRO A 36 9.07 -2.75 -30.83
CA PRO A 36 10.09 -3.18 -29.90
C PRO A 36 10.42 -4.62 -30.21
N HIS A 37 11.72 -4.96 -30.20
CA HIS A 37 12.14 -6.34 -30.45
C HIS A 37 11.36 -7.28 -29.53
N VAL A 38 10.90 -8.43 -30.03
CA VAL A 38 10.18 -9.47 -29.26
C VAL A 38 10.88 -9.92 -27.96
N ALA A 39 12.17 -9.62 -27.83
CA ALA A 39 12.93 -9.90 -26.61
C ALA A 39 12.50 -8.99 -25.47
N PHE A 40 11.95 -7.82 -25.79
CA PHE A 40 11.40 -6.88 -24.82
C PHE A 40 10.21 -7.50 -24.08
N GLU A 41 9.31 -8.21 -24.79
CA GLU A 41 8.20 -8.96 -24.18
C GLU A 41 8.68 -10.03 -23.18
N LEU A 42 9.88 -10.58 -23.38
CA LEU A 42 10.49 -11.56 -22.47
C LEU A 42 11.15 -10.91 -21.24
N VAL A 43 11.59 -9.66 -21.36
CA VAL A 43 12.26 -8.91 -20.27
C VAL A 43 11.25 -8.20 -19.38
N LEU A 44 10.14 -7.72 -19.95
CA LEU A 44 9.11 -6.98 -19.23
C LEU A 44 8.59 -7.67 -17.94
N PRO A 45 8.43 -9.02 -17.86
CA PRO A 45 8.04 -9.71 -16.63
C PRO A 45 9.02 -9.59 -15.46
N TYR A 46 10.27 -9.23 -15.73
CA TYR A 46 11.32 -9.06 -14.73
C TYR A 46 11.49 -7.60 -14.28
N LEU A 47 10.76 -6.66 -14.89
CA LEU A 47 10.82 -5.25 -14.53
C LEU A 47 9.88 -4.93 -13.37
N GLU A 48 10.37 -4.15 -12.40
CA GLU A 48 9.52 -3.60 -11.37
C GLU A 48 8.63 -2.47 -11.93
N MET A 49 7.54 -2.12 -11.24
CA MET A 49 6.63 -1.05 -11.68
C MET A 49 7.39 0.24 -12.03
N ARG A 50 8.41 0.59 -11.24
CA ARG A 50 9.23 1.77 -11.48
C ARG A 50 9.92 1.73 -12.85
N ASP A 51 10.48 0.58 -13.20
CA ASP A 51 11.18 0.39 -14.47
C ASP A 51 10.19 0.34 -15.64
N VAL A 52 9.05 -0.31 -15.44
CA VAL A 52 7.93 -0.32 -16.42
C VAL A 52 7.44 1.09 -16.72
N LEU A 53 7.28 1.94 -15.70
CA LEU A 53 6.90 3.34 -15.89
C LEU A 53 8.01 4.16 -16.57
N ALA A 54 9.29 3.85 -16.32
CA ALA A 54 10.41 4.49 -16.99
C ALA A 54 10.44 4.14 -18.49
N VAL A 55 10.15 2.89 -18.84
CA VAL A 55 10.04 2.42 -20.23
C VAL A 55 8.95 3.18 -21.00
N GLU A 56 7.81 3.50 -20.38
CA GLU A 56 6.77 4.33 -21.03
C GLU A 56 7.24 5.75 -21.38
N GLY A 57 8.30 6.22 -20.70
CA GLY A 57 8.91 7.51 -20.94
C GLY A 57 9.84 7.55 -22.14
N VAL A 58 10.25 6.39 -22.68
CA VAL A 58 11.30 6.30 -23.71
C VAL A 58 10.76 6.65 -25.10
N CYS A 59 9.74 5.95 -25.58
CA CYS A 59 9.13 6.22 -26.89
C CYS A 59 7.65 5.75 -26.94
N ARG A 60 6.93 6.15 -28.00
CA ARG A 60 5.52 5.75 -28.20
C ARG A 60 5.35 4.24 -28.33
N SER A 61 6.22 3.61 -29.12
CA SER A 61 6.22 2.17 -29.38
C SER A 61 6.35 1.34 -28.08
N LEU A 62 7.37 1.62 -27.26
CA LEU A 62 7.57 0.96 -25.96
C LEU A 62 6.45 1.23 -24.96
N ARG A 63 5.92 2.45 -24.95
CA ARG A 63 4.76 2.80 -24.12
C ARG A 63 3.54 1.97 -24.50
N ASP A 64 3.27 1.81 -25.78
CA ASP A 64 2.11 1.05 -26.26
C ASP A 64 2.28 -0.45 -25.99
N SER A 65 3.48 -1.01 -26.15
CA SER A 65 3.78 -2.40 -25.78
C SER A 65 3.57 -2.66 -24.29
N VAL A 66 4.10 -1.81 -23.41
CA VAL A 66 3.91 -1.92 -21.95
C VAL A 66 2.42 -1.85 -21.55
N ARG A 67 1.65 -0.99 -22.22
CA ARG A 67 0.22 -0.81 -21.91
C ARG A 67 -0.68 -1.93 -22.40
N LYS A 68 -0.25 -2.67 -23.43
CA LYS A 68 -1.00 -3.81 -23.98
C LYS A 68 -0.92 -5.04 -23.10
N GLU A 69 0.11 -5.16 -22.26
CA GLU A 69 0.39 -6.34 -21.46
C GLU A 69 -0.26 -6.27 -20.06
N PRO A 70 -1.39 -6.98 -19.82
CA PRO A 70 -2.17 -6.82 -18.59
C PRO A 70 -1.49 -7.51 -17.38
N PHE A 71 -0.62 -8.49 -17.64
CA PHE A 71 0.03 -9.30 -16.60
C PHE A 71 1.02 -8.48 -15.74
N PHE A 72 1.64 -7.42 -16.27
CA PHE A 72 2.50 -6.53 -15.48
C PHE A 72 1.72 -5.75 -14.42
N TRP A 73 0.47 -5.43 -14.74
CA TRP A 73 -0.42 -4.70 -13.86
C TRP A 73 -1.18 -5.65 -12.91
N SER A 74 -0.78 -6.92 -12.80
CA SER A 74 -1.32 -7.85 -11.80
C SER A 74 -0.97 -7.45 -10.36
N THR A 75 0.13 -6.72 -10.18
CA THR A 75 0.55 -6.19 -8.89
C THR A 75 0.87 -4.71 -9.02
N ILE A 76 0.20 -3.88 -8.22
CA ILE A 76 0.46 -2.45 -8.13
C ILE A 76 0.89 -2.13 -6.71
N ASP A 77 2.16 -1.80 -6.50
CA ASP A 77 2.69 -1.32 -5.23
C ASP A 77 3.07 0.17 -5.26
N LEU A 78 2.42 0.98 -4.40
CA LEU A 78 2.68 2.41 -4.25
C LEU A 78 3.33 2.78 -2.90
N ASN A 79 3.58 1.83 -1.99
CA ASN A 79 4.02 2.12 -0.63
C ASN A 79 5.35 2.90 -0.57
N ASP A 80 6.32 2.49 -1.37
CA ASP A 80 7.64 3.14 -1.46
C ASP A 80 7.75 4.11 -2.64
N SER A 81 6.63 4.36 -3.34
CA SER A 81 6.60 5.28 -4.47
C SER A 81 6.50 6.74 -4.00
N PRO A 82 7.30 7.66 -4.56
CA PRO A 82 7.12 9.09 -4.32
C PRO A 82 5.76 9.61 -4.84
N LEU A 83 5.09 8.84 -5.71
CA LEU A 83 3.78 9.18 -6.26
C LEU A 83 2.65 9.10 -5.23
N LYS A 84 2.82 8.36 -4.12
CA LYS A 84 1.73 8.11 -3.15
C LYS A 84 1.06 9.38 -2.63
N TYR A 85 1.79 10.48 -2.48
CA TYR A 85 1.26 11.78 -2.03
C TYR A 85 0.51 12.56 -3.11
N ARG A 86 0.64 12.16 -4.38
CA ARG A 86 0.07 12.83 -5.56
C ARG A 86 -1.03 12.01 -6.23
N VAL A 87 -1.20 10.74 -5.88
CA VAL A 87 -2.26 9.89 -6.43
C VAL A 87 -3.62 10.37 -5.96
N THR A 88 -4.48 10.70 -6.92
CA THR A 88 -5.93 10.96 -6.74
C THR A 88 -6.74 9.76 -7.19
N ASN A 89 -8.03 9.73 -6.84
CA ASN A 89 -8.99 8.71 -7.29
C ASN A 89 -8.91 8.46 -8.81
N ASP A 90 -8.95 9.53 -9.63
CA ASP A 90 -8.91 9.41 -11.09
C ASP A 90 -7.60 8.82 -11.60
N SER A 91 -6.47 9.23 -11.02
CA SER A 91 -5.16 8.71 -11.40
C SER A 91 -5.00 7.24 -11.01
N LEU A 92 -5.53 6.84 -9.86
CA LEU A 92 -5.52 5.46 -9.41
C LEU A 92 -6.40 4.60 -10.33
N LEU A 93 -7.61 5.05 -10.66
CA LEU A 93 -8.50 4.32 -11.55
C LEU A 93 -7.88 4.13 -12.95
N LYS A 94 -7.26 5.17 -13.50
CA LYS A 94 -6.53 5.07 -14.79
C LYS A 94 -5.37 4.08 -14.71
N LEU A 95 -4.67 4.02 -13.59
CA LEU A 95 -3.57 3.09 -13.37
C LEU A 95 -4.08 1.64 -13.28
N THR A 96 -5.09 1.38 -12.46
CA THR A 96 -5.62 0.03 -12.24
C THR A 96 -6.38 -0.50 -13.46
N HIS A 97 -6.98 0.36 -14.29
CA HIS A 97 -7.64 -0.05 -15.53
C HIS A 97 -6.65 -0.68 -16.55
N ARG A 98 -5.35 -0.41 -16.43
CA ARG A 98 -4.32 -1.04 -17.26
C ARG A 98 -4.23 -2.54 -17.04
N ALA A 99 -4.64 -3.02 -15.87
CA ALA A 99 -4.71 -4.44 -15.57
C ALA A 99 -5.87 -5.16 -16.27
N GLN A 100 -6.83 -4.43 -16.86
CA GLN A 100 -7.96 -5.02 -17.60
C GLN A 100 -8.66 -6.12 -16.79
N GLY A 101 -8.87 -5.89 -15.49
CA GLY A 101 -9.50 -6.86 -14.58
C GLY A 101 -8.59 -7.99 -14.08
N HIS A 102 -7.31 -8.01 -14.44
CA HIS A 102 -6.31 -9.00 -13.99
C HIS A 102 -5.50 -8.55 -12.77
N LEU A 103 -5.81 -7.40 -12.18
CA LEU A 103 -5.17 -6.94 -10.94
C LEU A 103 -5.45 -7.93 -9.81
N GLN A 104 -4.40 -8.44 -9.18
CA GLN A 104 -4.46 -9.40 -8.07
C GLN A 104 -4.01 -8.77 -6.75
N CYS A 105 -3.03 -7.86 -6.79
CA CYS A 105 -2.46 -7.22 -5.61
C CYS A 105 -2.43 -5.70 -5.78
N LEU A 106 -2.94 -4.97 -4.79
CA LEU A 106 -2.94 -3.50 -4.76
C LEU A 106 -2.46 -2.99 -3.40
N ASN A 107 -1.35 -2.26 -3.38
CA ASN A 107 -0.84 -1.57 -2.21
C ASN A 107 -0.98 -0.06 -2.36
N LEU A 108 -1.84 0.52 -1.53
CA LEU A 108 -2.06 1.96 -1.46
C LEU A 108 -1.32 2.59 -0.28
N GLY A 109 -0.28 1.94 0.25
CA GLY A 109 0.52 2.42 1.37
C GLY A 109 0.85 3.91 1.29
N GLY A 110 0.33 4.70 2.24
CA GLY A 110 0.54 6.15 2.33
C GLY A 110 -0.16 6.99 1.26
N CYS A 111 -1.08 6.43 0.46
CA CYS A 111 -1.86 7.17 -0.51
C CYS A 111 -2.98 7.97 0.17
N VAL A 112 -2.64 9.18 0.63
CA VAL A 112 -3.55 10.06 1.40
C VAL A 112 -4.68 10.68 0.57
N GLY A 113 -4.57 10.68 -0.75
CA GLY A 113 -5.55 11.28 -1.66
C GLY A 113 -6.75 10.40 -2.00
N ILE A 114 -6.71 9.11 -1.63
CA ILE A 114 -7.72 8.12 -2.00
C ILE A 114 -8.89 8.11 -1.03
N THR A 115 -10.12 8.12 -1.55
CA THR A 115 -11.36 8.11 -0.74
C THR A 115 -12.13 6.81 -0.92
N ASP A 116 -13.12 6.57 -0.06
CA ASP A 116 -13.98 5.37 -0.10
C ASP A 116 -14.61 5.18 -1.50
N ASN A 117 -15.13 6.25 -2.11
CA ASN A 117 -15.69 6.21 -3.46
C ASN A 117 -14.65 5.85 -4.53
N GLY A 118 -13.43 6.39 -4.43
CA GLY A 118 -12.35 6.06 -5.36
C GLY A 118 -11.96 4.59 -5.27
N LEU A 119 -11.83 4.08 -4.04
CA LEU A 119 -11.53 2.68 -3.80
C LEU A 119 -12.65 1.76 -4.31
N MET A 120 -13.92 2.11 -4.10
CA MET A 120 -15.07 1.36 -4.62
C MET A 120 -14.96 1.15 -6.14
N GLN A 121 -14.70 2.22 -6.90
CA GLN A 121 -14.60 2.15 -8.36
C GLN A 121 -13.44 1.27 -8.83
N VAL A 122 -12.30 1.36 -8.14
CA VAL A 122 -11.13 0.52 -8.41
C VAL A 122 -11.45 -0.95 -8.17
N LEU A 123 -12.10 -1.28 -7.06
CA LEU A 123 -12.45 -2.66 -6.72
C LEU A 123 -13.51 -3.25 -7.66
N ALA A 124 -14.54 -2.48 -8.01
CA ALA A 124 -15.58 -2.89 -8.95
C ALA A 124 -15.01 -3.21 -10.35
N SER A 125 -13.96 -2.49 -10.78
CA SER A 125 -13.30 -2.71 -12.07
C SER A 125 -12.27 -3.85 -12.06
N ASN A 126 -11.94 -4.41 -10.87
CA ASN A 126 -10.89 -5.41 -10.69
C ASN A 126 -11.39 -6.60 -9.85
N PRO A 127 -12.29 -7.43 -10.40
CA PRO A 127 -12.93 -8.53 -9.66
C PRO A 127 -11.96 -9.65 -9.25
N ARG A 128 -10.76 -9.71 -9.85
CA ARG A 128 -9.71 -10.68 -9.51
C ARG A 128 -8.78 -10.19 -8.39
N LEU A 129 -9.00 -9.00 -7.83
CA LEU A 129 -8.16 -8.47 -6.76
C LEU A 129 -8.34 -9.32 -5.51
N THR A 130 -7.24 -9.92 -5.04
CA THR A 130 -7.23 -10.79 -3.85
C THR A 130 -6.52 -10.18 -2.66
N LYS A 131 -5.53 -9.30 -2.89
CA LYS A 131 -4.73 -8.65 -1.85
C LYS A 131 -4.87 -7.13 -1.95
N LEU A 132 -5.31 -6.49 -0.88
CA LEU A 132 -5.44 -5.04 -0.77
C LEU A 132 -4.72 -4.55 0.49
N SER A 133 -3.86 -3.55 0.33
CA SER A 133 -3.31 -2.79 1.45
C SER A 133 -3.76 -1.33 1.35
N VAL A 134 -4.26 -0.80 2.46
CA VAL A 134 -4.72 0.58 2.63
C VAL A 134 -4.01 1.30 3.78
N SER A 135 -2.83 0.81 4.17
CA SER A 135 -2.02 1.40 5.23
C SER A 135 -1.76 2.89 4.98
N GLY A 136 -1.96 3.74 5.98
CA GLY A 136 -1.74 5.19 5.85
C GLY A 136 -2.70 5.92 4.89
N CYS A 137 -3.78 5.29 4.42
CA CYS A 137 -4.85 5.95 3.66
C CYS A 137 -5.85 6.63 4.59
N HIS A 138 -5.49 7.79 5.14
CA HIS A 138 -6.27 8.50 6.17
C HIS A 138 -7.66 9.02 5.74
N ARG A 139 -7.95 9.04 4.43
CA ARG A 139 -9.25 9.46 3.88
C ARG A 139 -10.22 8.28 3.66
N LEU A 140 -9.77 7.06 3.94
CA LEU A 140 -10.64 5.90 3.99
C LEU A 140 -11.25 5.78 5.38
N SER A 141 -12.48 5.29 5.44
CA SER A 141 -13.19 5.10 6.70
C SER A 141 -13.54 3.64 6.93
N THR A 142 -13.65 3.24 8.20
CA THR A 142 -14.09 1.88 8.55
C THR A 142 -15.49 1.59 7.99
N ALA A 143 -16.39 2.56 8.09
CA ALA A 143 -17.75 2.44 7.58
C ALA A 143 -17.77 2.30 6.05
N GLY A 144 -16.98 3.12 5.35
CA GLY A 144 -16.83 3.05 3.90
C GLY A 144 -16.26 1.71 3.45
N MET A 145 -15.21 1.23 4.10
CA MET A 145 -14.61 -0.08 3.80
C MET A 145 -15.64 -1.22 3.94
N LEU A 146 -16.40 -1.26 5.05
CA LEU A 146 -17.45 -2.26 5.24
C LEU A 146 -18.56 -2.14 4.20
N SER A 147 -19.00 -0.92 3.86
CA SER A 147 -20.00 -0.70 2.81
C SER A 147 -19.52 -1.25 1.46
N ILE A 148 -18.29 -0.93 1.06
CA ILE A 148 -17.72 -1.39 -0.20
C ILE A 148 -17.66 -2.92 -0.23
N LEU A 149 -17.18 -3.55 0.84
CA LEU A 149 -17.12 -5.01 0.91
C LEU A 149 -18.51 -5.66 0.85
N ARG A 150 -19.54 -5.08 1.48
CA ARG A 150 -20.93 -5.55 1.37
C ARG A 150 -21.44 -5.44 -0.07
N ASP A 151 -21.23 -4.31 -0.72
CA ASP A 151 -21.71 -4.05 -2.09
C ASP A 151 -21.04 -4.98 -3.10
N LEU A 152 -19.75 -5.25 -2.93
CA LEU A 152 -19.02 -6.21 -3.76
C LEU A 152 -19.45 -7.65 -3.49
N LYS A 153 -19.74 -8.00 -2.22
CA LYS A 153 -20.22 -9.34 -1.85
C LYS A 153 -21.61 -9.60 -2.42
N SER A 154 -22.53 -8.63 -2.33
CA SER A 154 -23.88 -8.76 -2.88
C SER A 154 -23.88 -8.84 -4.41
N SER A 155 -22.91 -8.20 -5.06
CA SER A 155 -22.72 -8.23 -6.51
C SER A 155 -21.91 -9.44 -7.02
N ASN A 156 -21.47 -10.36 -6.14
CA ASN A 156 -20.55 -11.47 -6.45
C ASN A 156 -19.22 -11.02 -7.11
N LEU A 157 -18.78 -9.80 -6.82
CA LEU A 157 -17.53 -9.21 -7.32
C LEU A 157 -16.42 -9.20 -6.26
N LEU A 158 -16.71 -9.66 -5.03
CA LEU A 158 -15.73 -9.67 -3.96
C LEU A 158 -14.70 -10.78 -4.15
N GLY A 159 -13.52 -10.41 -4.66
CA GLY A 159 -12.35 -11.28 -4.76
C GLY A 159 -11.36 -11.16 -3.59
N ILE A 160 -11.51 -10.14 -2.73
CA ILE A 160 -10.52 -9.80 -1.70
C ILE A 160 -10.48 -10.89 -0.63
N LYS A 161 -9.30 -11.48 -0.47
CA LYS A 161 -8.97 -12.49 0.56
C LYS A 161 -8.11 -11.93 1.68
N TYR A 162 -7.29 -10.93 1.35
CA TYR A 162 -6.33 -10.33 2.27
C TYR A 162 -6.47 -8.81 2.27
N LEU A 163 -6.74 -8.24 3.46
CA LEU A 163 -6.85 -6.80 3.69
C LEU A 163 -5.86 -6.35 4.76
N ILE A 164 -4.87 -5.57 4.34
CA ILE A 164 -3.90 -4.94 5.25
C ILE A 164 -4.35 -3.51 5.51
N THR A 165 -4.65 -3.20 6.77
CA THR A 165 -5.13 -1.88 7.19
C THR A 165 -4.01 -0.96 7.64
N GLY A 166 -2.89 -1.51 8.12
CA GLY A 166 -1.75 -0.78 8.69
C GLY A 166 -2.16 0.23 9.76
N GLY A 167 -3.24 -0.03 10.50
CA GLY A 167 -3.76 0.88 11.52
C GLY A 167 -4.45 2.13 10.97
N ALA A 168 -4.72 2.20 9.67
CA ALA A 168 -5.48 3.29 9.06
C ALA A 168 -6.97 3.27 9.43
N LEU A 169 -7.49 2.10 9.84
CA LEU A 169 -8.89 1.86 10.13
C LEU A 169 -9.06 1.37 11.58
N TYR A 170 -10.15 1.79 12.21
CA TYR A 170 -10.50 1.44 13.59
C TYR A 170 -11.84 0.71 13.61
N PHE A 171 -11.87 -0.50 14.17
CA PHE A 171 -13.07 -1.35 14.20
C PHE A 171 -13.56 -1.55 15.63
N THR A 172 -14.87 -1.52 15.82
CA THR A 172 -15.49 -2.15 17.01
C THR A 172 -15.40 -3.67 16.91
N LYS A 173 -15.69 -4.40 18.01
CA LYS A 173 -15.70 -5.87 18.00
C LYS A 173 -16.68 -6.41 16.95
N GLU A 174 -17.87 -5.82 16.89
CA GLU A 174 -18.94 -6.21 15.97
C GLU A 174 -18.56 -5.94 14.51
N GLN A 175 -17.98 -4.76 14.24
CA GLN A 175 -17.48 -4.41 12.91
C GLN A 175 -16.33 -5.30 12.45
N PHE A 176 -15.49 -5.76 13.37
CA PHE A 176 -14.39 -6.66 13.06
C PHE A 176 -14.86 -8.09 12.78
N GLU A 177 -15.84 -8.59 13.52
CA GLU A 177 -16.52 -9.86 13.22
C GLU A 177 -17.18 -9.83 11.84
N GLU A 178 -17.86 -8.72 11.53
CA GLU A 178 -18.42 -8.50 10.21
C GLU A 178 -17.34 -8.48 9.12
N LEU A 179 -16.24 -7.76 9.32
CA LEU A 179 -15.12 -7.73 8.37
C LEU A 179 -14.62 -9.14 8.05
N ASN A 180 -14.38 -9.96 9.09
CA ASN A 180 -13.90 -11.32 8.92
C ASN A 180 -14.90 -12.20 8.15
N SER A 181 -16.20 -12.05 8.43
CA SER A 181 -17.28 -12.73 7.69
C SER A 181 -17.35 -12.28 6.22
N LEU A 182 -17.15 -11.00 5.93
CA LEU A 182 -17.10 -10.47 4.57
C LEU A 182 -15.92 -11.05 3.78
N LEU A 183 -14.73 -11.12 4.39
CA LEU A 183 -13.51 -11.66 3.77
C LEU A 183 -13.47 -13.20 3.69
N GLY A 184 -14.47 -13.89 4.22
CA GLY A 184 -14.55 -15.35 4.17
C GLY A 184 -13.56 -16.06 5.11
N ALA A 185 -13.14 -15.40 6.20
CA ALA A 185 -12.40 -16.07 7.26
C ALA A 185 -13.32 -17.09 7.94
N ASP A 186 -12.87 -18.35 8.03
CA ASP A 186 -13.55 -19.36 8.81
C ASP A 186 -13.42 -19.00 10.30
N ALA A 187 -14.55 -18.78 10.98
CA ALA A 187 -14.61 -18.43 12.39
C ALA A 187 -13.93 -19.48 13.30
N ASN A 188 -13.74 -20.71 12.80
CA ASN A 188 -13.15 -21.83 13.53
C ASN A 188 -11.74 -22.21 13.08
N ALA A 189 -11.17 -21.55 12.06
CA ALA A 189 -9.80 -21.85 11.62
C ALA A 189 -8.79 -21.16 12.54
N VAL A 190 -8.32 -21.88 13.56
CA VAL A 190 -7.06 -21.52 14.23
C VAL A 190 -5.96 -21.51 13.15
N PRO A 191 -5.21 -20.41 12.96
CA PRO A 191 -4.13 -20.36 11.98
C PRO A 191 -3.17 -21.53 12.20
N LYS A 192 -2.99 -22.39 11.18
CA LYS A 192 -2.20 -23.64 11.33
C LYS A 192 -0.71 -23.35 11.54
N SER A 193 -0.26 -22.17 11.14
CA SER A 193 1.07 -21.62 11.43
C SER A 193 0.98 -20.11 11.67
N ARG A 194 0.86 -19.69 12.93
CA ARG A 194 0.89 -18.26 13.28
C ARG A 194 2.33 -17.76 13.31
N LYS A 195 2.71 -16.96 12.30
CA LYS A 195 4.03 -16.32 12.26
C LYS A 195 4.08 -15.17 13.28
N GLN A 196 5.18 -15.08 14.03
CA GLN A 196 5.39 -13.97 14.95
C GLN A 196 5.47 -12.66 14.17
N ARG A 197 4.86 -11.60 14.71
CA ARG A 197 4.88 -10.27 14.13
C ARG A 197 5.63 -9.31 15.02
N PHE A 198 6.74 -8.80 14.51
CA PHE A 198 7.52 -7.81 15.23
C PHE A 198 7.16 -6.39 14.78
N TYR A 199 7.27 -5.45 15.72
CA TYR A 199 6.92 -4.05 15.51
C TYR A 199 7.71 -3.39 14.36
N THR A 200 8.98 -3.80 14.19
CA THR A 200 9.88 -3.32 13.13
C THR A 200 9.42 -3.69 11.72
N SER A 201 8.68 -4.80 11.57
CA SER A 201 8.26 -5.34 10.28
C SER A 201 7.06 -4.62 9.66
N CYS A 202 6.36 -3.76 10.42
CA CYS A 202 5.08 -3.20 9.98
C CYS A 202 5.20 -2.07 8.93
N ARG A 203 6.41 -1.77 8.44
CA ARG A 203 6.66 -0.67 7.50
C ARG A 203 6.78 -1.08 6.02
N SER A 204 6.87 -2.38 5.70
CA SER A 204 7.38 -2.77 4.37
C SER A 204 6.74 -3.97 3.68
N GLU A 205 5.80 -4.72 4.29
CA GLU A 205 5.35 -5.99 3.69
C GLU A 205 3.85 -6.01 3.35
N LEU A 206 3.57 -6.14 2.05
CA LEU A 206 2.29 -6.62 1.48
C LEU A 206 1.95 -8.06 1.84
N SER A 207 2.88 -8.76 2.48
CA SER A 207 2.81 -10.20 2.67
C SER A 207 2.30 -10.52 4.08
N LEU A 208 1.01 -10.84 4.16
CA LEU A 208 0.54 -11.77 5.18
C LEU A 208 1.06 -13.15 4.75
N GLU A 209 2.25 -13.54 5.23
CA GLU A 209 2.79 -14.88 4.99
C GLU A 209 2.06 -15.98 5.79
N ASP A 210 0.90 -15.67 6.36
CA ASP A 210 0.08 -16.62 7.11
C ASP A 210 -1.39 -16.59 6.68
N ASP A 211 -2.15 -17.55 7.22
CA ASP A 211 -3.55 -17.82 6.86
C ASP A 211 -4.54 -16.70 7.22
N ARG A 212 -4.07 -15.57 7.78
CA ARG A 212 -4.95 -14.48 8.22
C ARG A 212 -5.47 -13.68 7.03
N VAL A 213 -6.75 -13.33 7.08
CA VAL A 213 -7.38 -12.45 6.09
C VAL A 213 -7.06 -10.96 6.30
N THR A 214 -6.57 -10.59 7.48
CA THR A 214 -6.24 -9.19 7.80
C THR A 214 -5.08 -9.08 8.78
N ASP A 215 -4.49 -7.89 8.84
CA ASP A 215 -3.41 -7.57 9.76
C ASP A 215 -3.86 -7.24 11.19
N LEU A 216 -5.16 -7.26 11.45
CA LEU A 216 -5.75 -7.03 12.76
C LEU A 216 -5.96 -8.34 13.54
N GLU A 217 -5.80 -8.26 14.86
CA GLU A 217 -6.17 -9.31 15.81
C GLU A 217 -6.86 -8.68 17.03
N ILE A 218 -7.59 -9.49 17.79
CA ILE A 218 -8.06 -9.06 19.11
C ILE A 218 -6.84 -8.98 20.04
N CYS A 219 -6.58 -7.78 20.57
CA CYS A 219 -5.51 -7.57 21.52
C CYS A 219 -5.81 -8.31 22.83
N PRO A 220 -4.90 -9.15 23.37
CA PRO A 220 -5.16 -9.90 24.60
C PRO A 220 -5.20 -9.02 25.87
N TRP A 221 -4.90 -7.73 25.76
CA TRP A 221 -4.85 -6.79 26.89
C TRP A 221 -6.07 -5.88 26.98
N CYS A 222 -6.48 -5.29 25.87
CA CYS A 222 -7.63 -4.39 25.83
C CYS A 222 -8.86 -5.00 25.16
N GLU A 223 -8.73 -6.23 24.64
CA GLU A 223 -9.75 -6.97 23.89
C GLU A 223 -10.31 -6.23 22.67
N LYS A 224 -9.59 -5.24 22.13
CA LYS A 224 -10.02 -4.50 20.94
C LYS A 224 -9.33 -5.05 19.68
N PRO A 225 -10.00 -5.03 18.51
CA PRO A 225 -9.36 -5.26 17.23
C PRO A 225 -8.24 -4.23 17.02
N SER A 226 -7.02 -4.69 16.79
CA SER A 226 -5.85 -3.80 16.67
C SER A 226 -4.71 -4.51 15.93
N LEU A 227 -3.72 -3.73 15.49
CA LEU A 227 -2.42 -4.28 15.13
C LEU A 227 -1.74 -4.82 16.39
N VAL A 228 -1.48 -6.12 16.42
CA VAL A 228 -0.94 -6.83 17.58
C VAL A 228 0.45 -7.38 17.23
N PHE A 229 1.41 -7.12 18.12
CA PHE A 229 2.82 -7.45 17.93
C PHE A 229 3.38 -8.30 19.07
N ASP A 230 4.26 -9.23 18.71
CA ASP A 230 5.08 -10.03 19.62
C ASP A 230 6.35 -9.28 20.04
N CYS A 231 6.87 -9.63 21.21
CA CYS A 231 8.15 -9.11 21.68
C CYS A 231 9.32 -9.77 20.96
N ALA A 232 10.18 -8.95 20.36
CA ALA A 232 11.41 -9.41 19.72
C ALA A 232 12.56 -9.74 20.70
N ALA A 233 12.43 -9.39 21.98
CA ALA A 233 13.48 -9.61 22.96
C ALA A 233 13.60 -11.09 23.37
N GLU A 234 14.84 -11.57 23.54
CA GLU A 234 15.10 -12.88 24.12
C GLU A 234 14.67 -12.98 25.59
N THR A 235 14.64 -11.87 26.32
CA THR A 235 14.07 -11.79 27.66
C THR A 235 13.24 -10.52 27.72
N CYS A 236 11.93 -10.66 27.92
CA CYS A 236 11.05 -9.50 27.96
C CYS A 236 11.44 -8.59 29.14
N PRO A 237 11.66 -7.28 28.91
CA PRO A 237 12.08 -6.36 29.96
C PRO A 237 10.95 -5.95 30.93
N LEU A 238 9.70 -6.26 30.59
CA LEU A 238 8.56 -6.14 31.51
C LEU A 238 8.71 -7.26 32.57
N LYS A 239 9.40 -6.96 33.68
CA LYS A 239 9.80 -7.93 34.70
C LYS A 239 8.63 -8.43 35.56
N ASP A 240 7.55 -7.67 35.66
CA ASP A 240 6.37 -8.03 36.43
C ASP A 240 5.16 -8.26 35.51
N ASN A 241 4.38 -9.29 35.87
CA ASN A 241 3.17 -9.82 35.25
C ASN A 241 2.36 -8.76 34.44
N PRO A 242 1.87 -9.10 33.23
CA PRO A 242 1.06 -10.29 33.01
C PRO A 242 1.52 -11.30 31.93
N CYS A 243 2.79 -11.34 31.47
CA CYS A 243 3.15 -12.30 30.41
C CYS A 243 4.53 -12.97 30.53
N SER A 244 4.55 -14.29 30.36
CA SER A 244 5.76 -15.06 30.04
C SER A 244 6.25 -14.71 28.63
N LYS A 245 7.55 -14.85 28.36
CA LYS A 245 8.19 -14.50 27.07
C LYS A 245 7.43 -15.06 25.84
N SER A 246 6.92 -16.29 25.94
CA SER A 246 6.18 -16.98 24.87
C SER A 246 4.81 -16.37 24.55
N SER A 247 4.29 -15.47 25.38
CA SER A 247 2.97 -14.86 25.22
C SER A 247 2.99 -13.33 25.22
N CYS A 248 4.17 -12.68 25.25
CA CYS A 248 4.28 -11.22 25.32
C CYS A 248 3.86 -10.56 24.01
N ARG A 249 2.55 -10.33 23.92
CA ARG A 249 1.86 -9.85 22.74
C ARG A 249 0.80 -8.82 23.15
N ALA A 250 0.77 -7.70 22.45
CA ALA A 250 -0.22 -6.65 22.67
C ALA A 250 -0.29 -5.72 21.46
N CYS A 251 -1.31 -4.85 21.45
CA CYS A 251 -1.38 -3.78 20.48
C CYS A 251 -0.41 -2.64 20.80
N VAL A 252 -0.18 -1.77 19.81
CA VAL A 252 0.72 -0.60 19.90
C VAL A 252 0.33 0.38 21.01
N VAL A 253 -0.92 0.35 21.47
CA VAL A 253 -1.44 1.23 22.54
C VAL A 253 -1.21 0.61 23.92
N CYS A 254 -1.34 -0.71 24.06
CA CYS A 254 -1.25 -1.39 25.36
C CYS A 254 0.20 -1.60 25.80
N ILE A 255 1.11 -1.88 24.87
CA ILE A 255 2.54 -2.02 25.16
C ILE A 255 3.32 -1.22 24.13
N GLU A 256 4.03 -0.21 24.61
CA GLU A 256 4.97 0.54 23.78
C GLU A 256 6.20 -0.32 23.49
N ARG A 257 6.66 -0.28 22.23
CA ARG A 257 7.77 -1.09 21.74
C ARG A 257 8.79 -0.20 21.04
N CYS A 258 10.05 -0.59 21.15
CA CYS A 258 11.15 0.06 20.45
C CYS A 258 10.94 -0.02 18.93
N HIS A 259 11.03 1.13 18.24
CA HIS A 259 10.92 1.21 16.78
C HIS A 259 12.07 0.52 16.04
N ASP A 260 13.25 0.41 16.67
CA ASP A 260 14.44 -0.16 16.02
C ASP A 260 14.57 -1.68 16.22
N CYS A 261 14.21 -2.19 17.40
CA CYS A 261 14.37 -3.61 17.73
C CYS A 261 13.07 -4.34 18.04
N GLY A 262 11.93 -3.66 18.16
CA GLY A 262 10.61 -4.27 18.43
C GLY A 262 10.42 -4.85 19.84
N SER A 263 11.39 -4.67 20.73
CA SER A 263 11.30 -5.09 22.14
C SER A 263 10.38 -4.17 22.95
N CYS A 264 9.68 -4.70 23.96
CA CYS A 264 8.88 -3.88 24.89
C CYS A 264 9.75 -2.81 25.57
N LEU A 265 9.18 -1.64 25.82
CA LEU A 265 9.80 -0.61 26.66
C LEU A 265 9.24 -0.73 28.08
N ASN A 266 10.10 -0.61 29.10
CA ASN A 266 9.75 -0.76 30.53
C ASN A 266 9.80 0.57 31.32
N ASP A 267 9.90 1.72 30.66
CA ASP A 267 10.24 2.99 31.32
C ASP A 267 9.12 4.04 31.16
N CYS A 268 8.16 4.08 32.10
CA CYS A 268 7.11 5.11 32.14
C CYS A 268 7.06 5.93 33.45
N GLU A 269 8.13 6.01 34.26
CA GLU A 269 8.10 6.91 35.44
C GLU A 269 8.83 8.25 35.24
N TYR A 270 9.76 8.41 34.28
CA TYR A 270 10.59 9.63 34.21
C TYR A 270 10.99 10.11 32.81
N LYS A 271 10.06 10.29 31.87
CA LYS A 271 10.37 11.03 30.62
C LYS A 271 9.25 11.99 30.20
N PRO A 272 9.42 13.31 30.44
CA PRO A 272 8.45 14.31 30.01
C PRO A 272 8.32 14.43 28.49
N PHE A 273 9.34 14.08 27.70
CA PHE A 273 9.32 14.14 26.23
C PHE A 273 10.37 13.18 25.66
N CYS A 274 10.02 11.91 25.42
CA CYS A 274 10.91 11.00 24.71
C CYS A 274 10.67 11.15 23.20
N PHE A 275 11.45 12.01 22.53
CA PHE A 275 11.45 12.17 21.07
C PHE A 275 12.02 10.95 20.31
N ALA A 276 12.56 9.96 21.03
CA ALA A 276 13.09 8.74 20.46
C ALA A 276 12.23 7.56 20.94
N PHE A 277 11.42 7.00 20.04
CA PHE A 277 10.72 5.74 20.22
C PHE A 277 11.68 4.52 20.20
N SER A 278 12.93 4.73 20.63
CA SER A 278 14.04 3.79 20.58
C SER A 278 14.44 3.44 22.01
N CYS A 279 14.69 2.15 22.28
CA CYS A 279 15.20 1.73 23.58
C CYS A 279 16.63 2.27 23.80
N VAL A 280 17.07 2.36 25.06
CA VAL A 280 18.39 2.87 25.43
C VAL A 280 19.53 2.14 24.71
N VAL A 281 19.38 0.84 24.46
CA VAL A 281 20.38 0.03 23.74
C VAL A 281 20.48 0.45 22.28
N CYS A 282 19.35 0.56 21.58
CA CYS A 282 19.30 0.99 20.19
C CYS A 282 19.77 2.43 20.03
N TYR A 283 19.34 3.33 20.91
CA TYR A 283 19.78 4.72 20.92
C TYR A 283 21.31 4.84 21.04
N LYS A 284 21.93 4.14 22.01
CA LYS A 284 23.40 4.13 22.18
C LYS A 284 24.12 3.59 20.94
N LYS A 285 23.58 2.54 20.31
CA LYS A 285 24.15 1.98 19.08
C LYS A 285 24.15 3.01 17.95
N THR A 286 23.04 3.71 17.74
CA THR A 286 22.92 4.75 16.71
C THR A 286 23.86 5.93 16.99
N CYS A 287 23.97 6.38 18.25
CA CYS A 287 24.90 7.44 18.62
C CYS A 287 26.36 7.07 18.35
N ASN A 288 26.77 5.84 18.69
CA ASN A 288 28.14 5.37 18.44
C ASN A 288 28.44 5.29 16.93
N GLN A 289 27.48 4.81 16.13
CA GLN A 289 27.63 4.79 14.66
C GLN A 289 27.76 6.19 14.05
N LEU A 290 27.02 7.17 14.58
CA LEU A 290 27.14 8.57 14.15
C LEU A 290 28.48 9.20 14.55
N GLN A 291 29.06 8.80 15.69
CA GLN A 291 30.39 9.25 16.10
C GLN A 291 31.51 8.63 15.26
N GLU A 292 31.32 7.43 14.71
CA GLU A 292 32.30 6.82 13.79
C GLU A 292 32.24 7.41 12.36
N LEU A 293 31.14 8.09 12.01
CA LEU A 293 30.94 8.73 10.71
C LEU A 293 31.34 10.22 10.68
N LEU A 294 31.68 10.81 11.83
CA LEU A 294 32.15 12.20 12.00
C LEU A 294 33.66 12.24 12.24
#